data_AF-A0A1E7Q0P2-F1
#
_entry.id   AF-A0A1E7Q0P2-F1
#
_cell.length_a   1.000
_cell.length_b   1.000
_cell.length_c   1.000
_cell.angle_alpha   90.00
_cell.angle_beta   90.00
_cell.angle_gamma   90.00
#
_symmetry.space_group_name_H-M   'P 1'
#
loop_
_entity.id
_entity.type
_entity.pdbx_description
1 polymer ?
#
loop_
_entity_poly.entity_id
_entity_poly.type
_entity_poly.pdbx_seq_one_letter_code
_entity_poly.pdbx_strand_id
1 'polypeptide(L)'
;MESAFLQEKQTYILTVLNTRDEIVAVLPLALSRNRLGGTVGRFLGSRFNPDPLGLICKAEHLTAAAAAIRRYFKEEVSWDQILIDWVTREECVAWEAGRVQQSVAPYLPLNEGIDGLVGGFKRQKKIQPESRRKTADGRAQRGICVV
;
A
#
# COMPACT_ATOMS: atom_id res chain seq x y z
N MET A 1 35.37 -5.98 10.92
CA MET A 1 34.12 -6.77 10.96
C MET A 1 33.31 -6.32 9.75
N GLU A 2 33.67 -6.85 8.58
CA GLU A 2 33.04 -6.48 7.31
C GLU A 2 31.69 -7.20 7.24
N SER A 3 30.59 -6.47 7.34
CA SER A 3 29.29 -7.04 7.01
C SER A 3 29.24 -7.22 5.50
N ALA A 4 29.45 -8.47 5.06
CA ALA A 4 29.10 -8.87 3.71
C ALA A 4 27.59 -8.61 3.53
N PHE A 5 27.25 -7.51 2.87
CA PHE A 5 25.92 -7.25 2.34
C PHE A 5 25.70 -8.26 1.21
N LEU A 6 25.30 -9.48 1.58
CA LEU A 6 24.77 -10.44 0.62
C LEU A 6 23.51 -9.80 0.04
N GLN A 7 23.62 -9.24 -1.17
CA GLN A 7 22.46 -8.89 -1.97
C GLN A 7 21.74 -10.19 -2.27
N GLU A 8 20.75 -10.53 -1.45
CA GLU A 8 19.81 -11.59 -1.77
C GLU A 8 19.18 -11.28 -3.12
N LYS A 9 19.41 -12.18 -4.09
CA LYS A 9 18.83 -12.08 -5.42
C LYS A 9 17.31 -12.21 -5.29
N GLN A 10 16.62 -11.08 -5.33
CA GLN A 10 15.16 -11.07 -5.28
C GLN A 10 14.60 -11.66 -6.56
N THR A 11 13.74 -12.66 -6.42
CA THR A 11 12.94 -13.19 -7.52
C THR A 11 11.58 -12.50 -7.53
N TYR A 12 11.05 -12.20 -8.72
CA TYR A 12 9.73 -11.61 -8.90
C TYR A 12 8.88 -12.56 -9.73
N ILE A 13 7.61 -12.68 -9.37
CA ILE A 13 6.62 -13.43 -10.15
C ILE A 13 5.42 -12.55 -10.45
N LEU A 14 4.71 -12.94 -11.50
CA LEU A 14 3.46 -12.32 -11.90
C LEU A 14 2.36 -13.37 -11.89
N THR A 15 1.43 -13.27 -10.95
CA THR A 15 0.23 -14.10 -10.95
C THR A 15 -0.81 -13.44 -11.84
N VAL A 16 -1.36 -14.17 -12.80
CA VAL A 16 -2.32 -13.65 -13.76
C VAL A 16 -3.60 -14.46 -13.67
N LEU A 17 -4.74 -13.77 -13.51
CA LEU A 17 -6.07 -14.35 -13.56
C LEU A 17 -6.70 -14.02 -14.90
N ASN A 18 -6.99 -15.06 -15.67
CA ASN A 18 -7.60 -14.95 -16.99
C ASN A 18 -9.01 -15.51 -16.99
N THR A 19 -9.91 -14.88 -17.73
CA THR A 19 -11.09 -15.53 -18.30
C THR A 19 -10.73 -16.09 -19.68
N ARG A 20 -11.70 -16.63 -20.42
CA ARG A 20 -11.42 -17.24 -21.73
C ARG A 20 -10.82 -16.26 -22.74
N ASP A 21 -11.16 -14.98 -22.63
CA ASP A 21 -10.87 -13.99 -23.66
C ASP A 21 -10.03 -12.79 -23.17
N GLU A 22 -9.84 -12.63 -21.85
CA GLU A 22 -9.11 -11.47 -21.31
C GLU A 22 -8.40 -11.73 -19.96
N ILE A 23 -7.42 -10.88 -19.66
CA ILE A 23 -6.78 -10.80 -18.35
C ILE A 23 -7.67 -9.96 -17.43
N VAL A 24 -8.16 -10.56 -16.35
CA VAL A 24 -9.09 -9.92 -15.40
C VAL A 24 -8.36 -9.30 -14.21
N ALA A 25 -7.30 -9.94 -13.76
CA ALA A 25 -6.50 -9.45 -12.65
C ALA A 25 -5.05 -9.88 -12.74
N VAL A 26 -4.18 -9.06 -12.19
CA VAL A 26 -2.74 -9.32 -12.10
C VAL A 26 -2.28 -9.04 -10.68
N LEU A 27 -1.55 -9.98 -10.09
CA LEU A 27 -0.93 -9.83 -8.78
C LEU A 27 0.59 -10.04 -8.91
N PRO A 28 1.38 -8.96 -8.92
CA PRO A 28 2.83 -9.06 -8.96
C PRO A 28 3.37 -9.28 -7.53
N LEU A 29 4.26 -10.27 -7.35
CA LEU A 29 4.82 -10.63 -6.05
C LEU A 29 6.34 -10.69 -6.08
N ALA A 30 6.95 -10.27 -4.97
CA ALA A 30 8.37 -10.48 -4.68
C ALA A 30 8.54 -11.76 -3.85
N LEU A 31 9.34 -12.69 -4.33
CA LEU A 31 9.60 -13.97 -3.68
C LEU A 31 10.83 -13.94 -2.79
N SER A 32 10.65 -14.40 -1.56
CA SER A 32 11.71 -14.55 -0.57
C SER A 32 11.60 -15.92 0.10
N ARG A 33 12.68 -16.31 0.78
CA ARG A 33 12.67 -17.47 1.68
C ARG A 33 12.45 -16.98 3.11
N ASN A 34 11.60 -17.66 3.88
CA ASN A 34 11.54 -17.41 5.32
C ASN A 34 12.73 -18.09 6.04
N ARG A 35 12.89 -17.81 7.34
CA ARG A 35 13.98 -18.39 8.16
C ARG A 35 13.96 -19.92 8.25
N LEU A 36 12.84 -20.55 7.92
CA LEU A 36 12.65 -22.01 7.91
C LEU A 36 12.83 -22.61 6.50
N GLY A 37 13.19 -21.81 5.49
CA GLY A 37 13.36 -22.25 4.10
C GLY A 37 12.07 -22.27 3.27
N GLY A 38 10.93 -21.90 3.85
CA GLY A 38 9.65 -21.80 3.15
C GLY A 38 9.60 -20.64 2.15
N THR A 39 8.73 -20.75 1.14
CA THR A 39 8.51 -19.75 0.09
C THR A 39 7.48 -18.72 0.55
N VAL A 40 7.88 -17.44 0.55
CA VAL A 40 7.01 -16.32 0.90
C VAL A 40 6.89 -15.38 -0.28
N GLY A 41 5.65 -15.15 -0.75
CA GLY A 41 5.31 -14.10 -1.69
C GLY A 41 4.91 -12.83 -0.95
N ARG A 42 5.52 -11.69 -1.26
CA ARG A 42 5.13 -10.39 -0.70
C ARG A 42 4.67 -9.44 -1.79
N PHE A 43 3.67 -8.62 -1.50
CA PHE A 43 3.24 -7.53 -2.38
C PHE A 43 4.43 -6.63 -2.73
N LEU A 44 4.58 -6.31 -4.01
CA LEU A 44 5.67 -5.48 -4.51
C LEU A 44 5.67 -4.07 -3.91
N GLY A 45 4.49 -3.55 -3.57
CA GLY A 45 4.36 -2.21 -2.98
C GLY A 45 5.16 -1.97 -1.70
N SER A 46 5.40 -3.03 -0.91
CA SER A 46 6.23 -2.96 0.29
C SER A 46 7.68 -2.51 0.04
N ARG A 47 8.23 -2.77 -1.16
CA ARG A 47 9.59 -2.34 -1.54
C ARG A 47 9.65 -0.94 -2.12
N PHE A 48 8.56 -0.46 -2.71
CA PHE A 48 8.51 0.82 -3.41
C PHE A 48 7.76 1.92 -2.62
N ASN A 49 7.67 1.74 -1.29
CA ASN A 49 7.03 2.59 -0.30
C ASN A 49 6.65 4.02 -0.76
N PRO A 50 5.37 4.45 -0.73
CA PRO A 50 4.13 3.71 -0.45
C PRO A 50 3.28 3.57 -1.72
N ASP A 51 3.80 2.93 -2.77
CA ASP A 51 2.97 2.58 -3.92
C ASP A 51 2.31 1.21 -3.67
N PRO A 52 1.00 1.11 -3.43
CA PRO A 52 0.32 -0.17 -3.27
C PRO A 52 0.19 -0.84 -4.64
N LEU A 53 1.29 -1.36 -5.18
CA LEU A 53 1.25 -2.32 -6.30
C LEU A 53 0.76 -3.67 -5.76
N GLY A 54 -0.52 -3.67 -5.35
CA GLY A 54 -1.29 -4.81 -4.87
C GLY A 54 -2.00 -5.51 -6.02
N LEU A 55 -3.29 -5.82 -5.84
CA LEU A 55 -4.08 -6.51 -6.86
C LEU A 55 -4.52 -5.53 -7.95
N ILE A 56 -3.98 -5.69 -9.16
CA ILE A 56 -4.30 -4.84 -10.30
C ILE A 56 -5.48 -5.45 -11.04
N CYS A 57 -6.66 -4.87 -10.89
CA CYS A 57 -7.88 -5.27 -11.58
C CYS A 57 -8.91 -4.13 -11.62
N LYS A 58 -9.98 -4.31 -12.40
CA LYS A 58 -11.16 -3.43 -12.30
C LYS A 58 -11.83 -3.61 -10.94
N ALA A 59 -12.47 -2.56 -10.42
CA ALA A 59 -13.13 -2.59 -9.11
C ALA A 59 -14.21 -3.69 -9.01
N GLU A 60 -14.98 -3.91 -10.08
CA GLU A 60 -16.00 -4.97 -10.15
C GLU A 60 -15.44 -6.40 -10.05
N HIS A 61 -14.16 -6.58 -10.32
CA HIS A 61 -13.51 -7.90 -10.28
C HIS A 61 -12.73 -8.13 -8.98
N LEU A 62 -12.54 -7.11 -8.14
CA LEU A 62 -11.61 -7.15 -7.01
C LEU A 62 -11.89 -8.32 -6.05
N THR A 63 -13.14 -8.45 -5.59
CA THR A 63 -13.52 -9.52 -4.65
C THR A 63 -13.40 -10.91 -5.28
N ALA A 64 -13.87 -11.07 -6.52
CA ALA A 64 -13.80 -12.36 -7.22
C ALA A 64 -12.35 -12.77 -7.50
N ALA A 65 -11.51 -11.81 -7.91
CA ALA A 65 -10.10 -12.03 -8.18
C ALA A 65 -9.31 -12.37 -6.91
N ALA A 66 -9.51 -11.62 -5.82
CA ALA A 66 -8.89 -11.92 -4.53
C ALA A 66 -9.27 -13.33 -4.04
N ALA A 67 -10.55 -13.70 -4.15
CA ALA A 67 -11.02 -15.04 -3.76
C ALA A 67 -10.38 -16.15 -4.63
N ALA A 68 -10.32 -15.97 -5.95
CA ALA A 68 -9.72 -16.94 -6.87
C ALA A 68 -8.22 -17.11 -6.62
N ILE A 69 -7.49 -16.01 -6.45
CA ILE A 69 -6.06 -16.01 -6.15
C ILE A 69 -5.79 -16.66 -4.79
N ARG A 70 -6.58 -16.32 -3.77
CA ARG A 70 -6.49 -16.94 -2.45
C ARG A 70 -6.71 -18.45 -2.52
N ARG A 71 -7.67 -18.90 -3.33
CA ARG A 71 -7.92 -20.33 -3.55
C ARG A 71 -6.72 -21.00 -4.20
N TYR A 72 -6.17 -20.42 -5.26
CA TYR A 72 -4.98 -20.92 -5.93
C TYR A 72 -3.82 -21.15 -4.95
N PHE A 73 -3.50 -20.14 -4.13
CA PHE A 73 -2.41 -20.25 -3.17
C PHE A 73 -2.66 -21.19 -2.00
N LYS A 74 -3.93 -21.48 -1.67
CA LYS A 74 -4.27 -22.51 -0.67
C LYS A 74 -4.13 -23.93 -1.22
N GLU A 75 -4.36 -24.11 -2.51
CA GLU A 75 -4.33 -25.42 -3.17
C GLU A 75 -2.90 -25.79 -3.63
N GLU A 76 -2.03 -24.80 -3.85
CA GLU A 76 -0.68 -25.02 -4.36
C GLU A 76 0.35 -25.26 -3.24
N VAL A 77 0.99 -26.44 -3.27
CA VAL A 77 1.88 -26.95 -2.19
C VAL A 77 3.20 -26.15 -2.09
N SER A 78 3.59 -25.41 -3.12
CA SER A 78 4.88 -24.69 -3.15
C SER A 78 4.91 -23.39 -2.33
N TRP A 79 3.78 -22.98 -1.76
CA TRP A 79 3.61 -21.70 -1.07
C TRP A 79 3.37 -21.88 0.42
N ASP A 80 4.21 -21.26 1.24
CA ASP A 80 4.02 -21.28 2.70
C ASP A 80 3.21 -20.06 3.17
N GLN A 81 3.42 -18.90 2.56
CA GLN A 81 2.79 -17.66 2.99
C GLN A 81 2.69 -16.61 1.88
N ILE A 82 1.62 -15.82 1.94
CA ILE A 82 1.54 -14.52 1.26
C ILE A 82 1.42 -13.40 2.27
N LEU A 83 2.29 -12.40 2.11
CA LEU A 83 2.29 -11.17 2.89
C LEU A 83 1.67 -10.05 2.06
N ILE A 84 0.52 -9.60 2.54
CA ILE A 84 -0.30 -8.56 1.96
C ILE A 84 -0.14 -7.33 2.85
N ASP A 85 0.80 -6.45 2.47
CA ASP A 85 1.12 -5.21 3.18
C ASP A 85 0.70 -4.02 2.31
N TRP A 86 0.35 -2.89 2.92
CA TRP A 86 -0.01 -1.64 2.20
C TRP A 86 -1.18 -1.78 1.24
N VAL A 87 -2.30 -2.34 1.71
CA VAL A 87 -3.52 -2.45 0.90
C VAL A 87 -4.43 -1.24 1.05
N THR A 88 -5.20 -1.00 0.00
CA THR A 88 -6.38 -0.12 0.06
C THR A 88 -7.45 -0.71 0.99
N ARG A 89 -8.43 0.11 1.37
CA ARG A 89 -9.55 -0.35 2.22
C ARG A 89 -10.37 -1.42 1.51
N GLU A 90 -10.59 -1.24 0.22
CA GLU A 90 -11.33 -2.12 -0.67
C GLU A 90 -10.63 -3.48 -0.78
N GLU A 91 -9.32 -3.47 -1.00
CA GLU A 91 -8.50 -4.68 -0.99
C GLU A 91 -8.52 -5.38 0.36
N CYS A 92 -8.43 -4.64 1.47
CA CYS A 92 -8.49 -5.24 2.81
C CYS A 92 -9.77 -6.07 3.01
N VAL A 93 -10.92 -5.56 2.52
CA VAL A 93 -12.20 -6.28 2.53
C VAL A 93 -12.15 -7.48 1.59
N ALA A 94 -11.67 -7.30 0.37
CA ALA A 94 -11.61 -8.35 -0.65
C ALA A 94 -10.70 -9.54 -0.26
N TRP A 95 -9.60 -9.26 0.44
CA TRP A 95 -8.68 -10.29 0.94
C TRP A 95 -9.17 -10.97 2.23
N GLU A 96 -10.26 -10.48 2.84
CA GLU A 96 -10.68 -10.85 4.19
C GLU A 96 -9.53 -10.73 5.20
N ALA A 97 -8.62 -9.79 4.95
CA ALA A 97 -7.47 -9.57 5.81
C ALA A 97 -7.93 -8.88 7.11
N GLY A 98 -7.29 -9.21 8.23
CA GLY A 98 -7.52 -8.56 9.53
C GLY A 98 -7.13 -7.07 9.50
N ARG A 99 -6.82 -6.46 10.64
CA ARG A 99 -6.32 -5.07 10.67
C ARG A 99 -4.98 -4.97 9.92
N VAL A 100 -5.01 -4.62 8.63
CA VAL A 100 -3.83 -4.31 7.83
C VAL A 100 -3.54 -2.81 7.92
N GLN A 101 -2.26 -2.46 7.88
CA GLN A 101 -1.80 -1.08 7.76
C GLN A 101 -2.38 -0.48 6.48
N GLN A 102 -3.30 0.48 6.62
CA GLN A 102 -3.90 1.19 5.49
C GLN A 102 -2.83 2.09 4.87
N SER A 103 -2.62 1.96 3.55
CA SER A 103 -1.78 2.91 2.82
C SER A 103 -2.44 4.29 2.87
N VAL A 104 -1.76 5.25 3.49
CA VAL A 104 -2.20 6.65 3.51
C VAL A 104 -1.81 7.23 2.16
N ALA A 105 -2.77 7.33 1.25
CA ALA A 105 -2.58 7.88 -0.09
C ALA A 105 -1.85 9.25 -0.04
N PRO A 106 -0.56 9.35 -0.40
CA PRO A 106 0.15 10.63 -0.43
C PRO A 106 0.01 11.30 -1.80
N TYR A 107 -1.03 10.97 -2.57
CA TYR A 107 -1.23 11.54 -3.90
C TYR A 107 -2.23 12.68 -3.85
N LEU A 108 -1.92 13.74 -4.59
CA LEU A 108 -2.83 14.85 -4.81
C LEU A 108 -3.68 14.52 -6.05
N PRO A 109 -5.02 14.43 -5.93
CA PRO A 109 -5.86 14.24 -7.10
C PRO A 109 -5.75 15.47 -8.02
N LEU A 110 -5.32 15.26 -9.26
CA LEU A 110 -5.20 16.32 -10.27
C LEU A 110 -6.54 16.50 -11.00
N ASN A 111 -7.58 16.89 -10.24
CA ASN A 111 -8.93 17.07 -10.77
C ASN A 111 -9.09 18.39 -11.56
N GLU A 112 -8.12 19.28 -11.46
CA GLU A 112 -8.12 20.60 -12.09
C GLU A 112 -6.91 20.73 -13.03
N GLY A 113 -7.01 21.61 -14.03
CA GLY A 113 -5.86 21.99 -14.86
C GLY A 113 -4.74 22.62 -14.04
N ILE A 114 -3.57 22.79 -14.65
CA ILE A 114 -2.34 23.31 -14.01
C ILE A 114 -2.61 24.59 -13.19
N ASP A 115 -3.47 25.49 -13.68
CA ASP A 115 -3.80 26.74 -13.01
C ASP A 115 -4.54 26.54 -11.67
N GLY A 116 -5.43 25.54 -11.59
CA GLY A 116 -6.16 25.18 -10.39
C GLY A 116 -5.24 24.61 -9.30
N LEU A 117 -4.31 23.75 -9.73
CA LEU A 117 -3.26 23.20 -8.87
C LEU A 117 -2.38 24.30 -8.26
N VAL A 118 -1.88 25.22 -9.09
CA VAL A 118 -1.07 26.37 -8.63
C VAL A 118 -1.87 27.30 -7.71
N GLY A 119 -3.17 27.47 -7.96
CA GLY A 119 -4.09 28.20 -7.10
C GLY A 119 -4.23 27.60 -5.70
N GLY A 120 -4.31 26.27 -5.61
CA GLY A 120 -4.37 25.53 -4.33
C GLY A 120 -3.14 25.74 -3.45
N PHE A 121 -1.93 25.65 -4.03
CA PHE A 121 -0.68 25.90 -3.30
C PHE A 121 -0.55 27.34 -2.78
N LYS A 122 -1.04 28.33 -3.54
CA LYS A 122 -1.02 29.74 -3.13
C LYS A 122 -1.99 30.04 -1.98
N ARG A 123 -3.12 29.32 -1.89
CA ARG A 123 -4.11 29.49 -0.80
C ARG A 123 -3.63 28.88 0.52
N GLN A 124 -2.99 27.71 0.50
CA GLN A 124 -2.46 27.08 1.71
C GLN A 124 -1.32 27.89 2.37
N LYS A 125 -0.47 28.57 1.59
CA LYS A 125 0.55 29.50 2.15
C LYS A 125 -0.04 30.77 2.78
N LYS A 126 -1.32 31.09 2.53
CA LYS A 126 -1.96 32.32 2.99
C LYS A 126 -2.67 32.19 4.35
N ILE A 127 -2.78 30.97 4.89
CA ILE A 127 -3.34 30.74 6.23
C ILE A 127 -2.19 30.39 7.20
N GLN A 128 -1.40 31.39 7.54
CA GLN A 128 -0.82 31.49 8.87
C GLN A 128 -0.98 32.94 9.37
N PRO A 129 -2.11 33.27 10.00
CA PRO A 129 -2.15 34.32 10.99
C PRO A 129 -2.01 33.69 12.38
N GLU A 130 -0.87 33.96 13.00
CA GLU A 130 -0.71 34.26 14.42
C GLU A 130 -1.64 33.56 15.43
N SER A 131 -1.16 32.47 16.05
CA SER A 131 -1.58 32.13 17.42
C SER A 131 -0.45 31.50 18.24
N ARG A 132 0.69 32.20 18.31
CA ARG A 132 1.53 32.18 19.51
C ARG A 132 1.47 33.55 20.17
N ARG A 133 0.31 33.91 20.72
CA ARG A 133 0.28 34.88 21.81
C ARG A 133 0.87 34.16 23.04
N LYS A 134 2.12 34.47 23.37
CA LYS A 134 2.64 34.25 24.72
C LYS A 134 1.89 35.21 25.64
N THR A 135 1.07 34.72 26.54
CA THR A 135 0.74 35.45 27.77
C THR A 135 1.99 35.53 28.64
N ALA A 136 2.11 36.61 29.42
CA ALA A 136 3.26 36.90 30.27
C ALA A 136 3.50 35.87 31.40
N ASP A 137 2.56 34.94 31.62
CA ASP A 137 2.71 33.81 32.53
C ASP A 137 2.89 32.50 31.75
N GLY A 138 4.13 32.01 31.68
CA GLY A 138 4.54 30.86 30.88
C GLY A 138 3.98 29.50 31.31
N ARG A 139 2.68 29.25 31.09
CA ARG A 139 2.11 27.89 31.16
C ARG A 139 1.32 27.56 29.89
N ALA A 140 1.75 26.51 29.19
CA ALA A 140 1.08 25.99 28.00
C ALA A 140 -0.07 25.04 28.40
N GLN A 141 -1.30 25.36 28.00
CA GLN A 141 -2.39 24.38 27.98
C GLN A 141 -2.26 23.49 26.74
N ARG A 142 -2.21 22.18 26.95
CA ARG A 142 -2.25 21.18 25.88
C ARG A 142 -3.69 21.05 25.37
N GLY A 143 -3.99 21.71 24.25
CA GLY A 143 -5.12 21.32 23.42
C GLY A 143 -4.79 19.98 22.75
N ILE A 144 -5.48 18.92 23.13
CA ILE A 144 -5.43 17.65 22.41
C ILE A 144 -6.14 17.87 21.07
N CYS A 145 -5.41 17.69 19.97
CA CYS A 145 -5.99 17.55 18.64
C CYS A 145 -6.00 16.05 18.33
N VAL A 146 -7.20 15.46 18.29
CA VAL A 146 -7.42 14.11 17.80
C VAL A 146 -7.48 14.21 16.27
N VAL A 147 -6.62 13.44 15.59
CA VAL A 147 -6.74 13.11 14.17
C VAL A 147 -6.99 11.62 14.09
#